data_AF-A0A3C1JR35-F1
#
_entry.id   AF-A0A3C1JR35-F1
#
_cell.length_a   1.000
_cell.length_b   1.000
_cell.length_c   1.000
_cell.angle_alpha   90.00
_cell.angle_beta   90.00
_cell.angle_gamma   90.00
#
_symmetry.space_group_name_H-M   'P 1'
#
loop_
_entity.id
_entity.type
_entity.pdbx_description
1 polymer ?
#
loop_
_entity_poly.entity_id
_entity_poly.type
_entity_poly.pdbx_seq_one_letter_code
_entity_poly.pdbx_strand_id
1 'polypeptide(L)'
;SLAREWLDATIDLCLRHDVAIELNSKSRVPHRQFIERAAERGARFSLGSDAHHLERAGDIGFGRAILHELGIGTDRVLRGTDLKR
;
A
#
# COMPACT_ATOMS: atom_id res chain seq x y z
N SER A 1 -22.63 -0.43 -3.15
CA SER A 1 -22.74 -1.69 -2.38
C SER A 1 -22.01 -1.46 -1.08
N LEU A 2 -22.46 -2.10 -0.01
CA LEU A 2 -21.83 -1.94 1.31
C LEU A 2 -20.31 -2.16 1.22
N ALA A 3 -19.86 -3.21 0.53
CA ALA A 3 -18.43 -3.46 0.32
C ALA A 3 -17.67 -2.26 -0.26
N ARG A 4 -18.21 -1.59 -1.29
CA ARG A 4 -17.56 -0.41 -1.89
C ARG A 4 -17.51 0.78 -0.93
N GLU A 5 -18.58 1.02 -0.17
CA GLU A 5 -18.64 2.09 0.83
C GLU A 5 -17.59 1.88 1.93
N TRP A 6 -17.40 0.65 2.39
CA TRP A 6 -16.37 0.31 3.36
C TRP A 6 -14.95 0.54 2.82
N LEU A 7 -14.68 0.16 1.56
CA LEU A 7 -13.37 0.42 0.94
C LEU A 7 -13.09 1.92 0.84
N ASP A 8 -14.06 2.70 0.37
CA ASP A 8 -13.91 4.13 0.20
C ASP A 8 -13.74 4.82 1.56
N ALA A 9 -14.55 4.47 2.57
CA ALA A 9 -14.42 5.00 3.93
C ALA A 9 -13.07 4.67 4.58
N THR A 10 -12.52 3.48 4.31
CA THR A 10 -11.19 3.08 4.79
C THR A 10 -10.09 3.94 4.18
N ILE A 11 -10.14 4.14 2.86
CA ILE A 11 -9.18 5.01 2.15
C ILE A 11 -9.26 6.44 2.68
N ASP A 12 -10.48 6.97 2.85
CA ASP A 12 -10.68 8.32 3.36
C ASP A 12 -10.11 8.49 4.77
N LEU A 13 -10.25 7.47 5.64
CA LEU A 13 -9.67 7.50 6.97
C LEU A 13 -8.13 7.51 6.91
N CYS A 14 -7.53 6.69 6.05
CA CYS A 14 -6.08 6.69 5.84
C CYS A 14 -5.57 8.07 5.39
N LEU A 15 -6.26 8.70 4.45
CA LEU A 15 -5.92 10.04 3.96
C LEU A 15 -6.03 11.10 5.06
N ARG A 16 -7.14 11.11 5.81
CA ARG A 16 -7.39 12.09 6.88
C ARG A 16 -6.34 12.05 8.00
N HIS A 17 -5.74 10.90 8.24
CA HIS A 17 -4.80 10.69 9.34
C HIS A 17 -3.34 10.48 8.88
N ASP A 18 -3.02 10.73 7.60
CA ASP A 18 -1.70 10.49 7.00
C ASP A 18 -1.16 9.07 7.31
N VAL A 19 -2.03 8.07 7.15
CA VAL A 19 -1.70 6.65 7.30
C VAL A 19 -1.44 6.04 5.93
N ALA A 20 -0.28 5.42 5.76
CA ALA A 20 0.03 4.67 4.56
C ALA A 20 -0.67 3.31 4.52
N ILE A 21 -1.06 2.88 3.32
CA ILE A 21 -1.68 1.58 3.07
C ILE A 21 -0.58 0.56 2.71
N GLU A 22 -0.52 -0.57 3.41
CA GLU A 22 0.46 -1.62 3.10
C GLU A 22 0.07 -2.38 1.82
N LEU A 23 1.05 -2.57 0.93
CA LEU A 23 1.03 -3.58 -0.13
C LEU A 23 1.81 -4.81 0.34
N ASN A 24 1.07 -5.82 0.78
CA ASN A 24 1.62 -7.04 1.37
C ASN A 24 1.94 -8.07 0.28
N SER A 25 3.21 -8.45 0.16
CA SER A 25 3.68 -9.33 -0.93
C SER A 25 3.46 -10.82 -0.65
N LYS A 26 3.30 -11.23 0.62
CA LYS A 26 2.96 -12.61 0.98
C LYS A 26 1.52 -12.94 0.60
N SER A 27 0.59 -12.10 1.02
CA SER A 27 -0.85 -12.32 0.85
C SER A 27 -1.41 -11.66 -0.42
N ARG A 28 -0.62 -10.81 -1.08
CA ARG A 28 -1.02 -10.03 -2.28
C ARG A 28 -2.29 -9.21 -2.04
N VAL A 29 -2.32 -8.54 -0.89
CA VAL A 29 -3.40 -7.67 -0.44
C VAL A 29 -2.89 -6.24 -0.24
N PRO A 30 -3.76 -5.23 -0.34
CA PRO A 30 -5.16 -5.30 -0.76
C PRO A 30 -5.31 -5.66 -2.25
N HIS A 31 -6.53 -5.98 -2.67
CA HIS A 31 -6.82 -6.31 -4.06
C HIS A 31 -6.64 -5.09 -4.99
N ARG A 32 -6.33 -5.33 -6.27
CA ARG A 32 -5.98 -4.29 -7.25
C ARG A 32 -6.95 -3.10 -7.30
N GLN A 33 -8.26 -3.36 -7.31
CA GLN A 33 -9.28 -2.30 -7.36
C GLN A 33 -9.19 -1.34 -6.16
N PHE A 34 -8.84 -1.83 -4.97
CA PHE A 34 -8.62 -0.96 -3.81
C PHE A 34 -7.36 -0.11 -3.98
N ILE A 35 -6.28 -0.71 -4.51
CA ILE A 35 -5.02 -0.01 -4.74
C ILE A 35 -5.21 1.12 -5.75
N GLU A 36 -5.91 0.85 -6.86
CA GLU A 36 -6.26 1.86 -7.88
C GLU A 36 -7.06 3.02 -7.27
N ARG A 37 -8.11 2.71 -6.53
CA ARG A 37 -8.94 3.73 -5.85
C ARG A 37 -8.14 4.56 -4.84
N ALA A 38 -7.29 3.93 -4.05
CA ALA A 38 -6.42 4.62 -3.11
C ALA A 38 -5.39 5.49 -3.84
N ALA A 39 -4.86 4.99 -4.95
CA ALA A 39 -3.90 5.68 -5.79
C ALA A 39 -4.50 6.95 -6.40
N GLU A 40 -5.70 6.85 -6.99
CA GLU A 40 -6.47 7.97 -7.57
C GLU A 40 -6.73 9.08 -6.54
N ARG A 41 -6.90 8.73 -5.26
CA ARG A 41 -7.18 9.68 -4.17
C ARG A 41 -5.92 10.23 -3.47
N GLY A 42 -4.73 9.91 -3.98
CA GLY A 42 -3.49 10.46 -3.41
C GLY A 42 -2.95 9.74 -2.16
N ALA A 43 -3.42 8.52 -1.85
CA ALA A 43 -2.91 7.77 -0.70
C ALA A 43 -1.40 7.49 -0.78
N ARG A 44 -0.75 7.37 0.38
CA ARG A 44 0.63 6.88 0.50
C ARG A 44 0.61 5.37 0.74
N PHE A 45 1.68 4.71 0.35
CA PHE A 45 1.83 3.25 0.44
C PHE A 45 3.04 2.87 1.29
N SER A 46 2.97 1.69 1.90
CA SER A 46 4.13 0.99 2.45
C SER A 46 4.26 -0.37 1.76
N LEU A 47 5.47 -0.92 1.74
CA LEU A 47 5.77 -2.19 1.09
C LEU A 47 6.20 -3.21 2.13
N GLY A 48 5.47 -4.33 2.23
CA GLY A 48 5.70 -5.35 3.25
C GLY A 48 5.91 -6.72 2.62
N SER A 49 6.96 -7.43 3.04
CA SER A 49 7.16 -8.84 2.66
C SER A 49 6.38 -9.80 3.56
N ASP A 50 6.06 -9.37 4.79
CA ASP A 50 5.42 -10.20 5.83
C ASP A 50 6.10 -11.58 5.99
N ALA A 51 7.43 -11.55 5.89
CA ALA A 51 8.26 -12.73 5.87
C ALA A 51 8.37 -13.34 7.26
N HIS A 52 8.11 -14.64 7.34
CA HIS A 52 8.30 -15.46 8.54
C HIS A 52 9.55 -16.37 8.43
N HIS A 53 10.27 -16.28 7.30
CA HIS A 53 11.51 -16.98 7.01
C HIS A 53 12.49 -16.04 6.31
N LEU A 54 13.79 -16.24 6.52
CA LEU A 54 14.84 -15.31 6.10
C LEU A 54 14.90 -15.13 4.58
N GLU A 55 14.62 -16.18 3.82
CA GLU A 55 14.69 -16.21 2.34
C GLU A 55 13.68 -15.27 1.69
N ARG A 56 12.64 -14.85 2.43
CA ARG A 56 11.60 -13.93 1.97
C ARG A 56 11.74 -12.53 2.59
N ALA A 57 12.72 -12.30 3.45
CA ALA A 57 12.96 -10.99 4.05
C ALA A 57 13.22 -9.96 2.94
N GLY A 58 12.42 -8.90 2.91
CA GLY A 58 12.53 -7.87 1.87
C GLY A 58 11.94 -8.25 0.51
N ASP A 59 11.27 -9.41 0.36
CA ASP A 59 10.50 -9.72 -0.83
C ASP A 59 9.27 -8.82 -0.93
N ILE A 60 9.46 -7.68 -1.59
CA ILE A 60 8.45 -6.65 -1.84
C ILE A 60 8.06 -6.56 -3.33
N GLY A 61 8.34 -7.61 -4.10
CA GLY A 61 8.21 -7.60 -5.55
C GLY A 61 6.79 -7.30 -6.04
N PHE A 62 5.78 -7.85 -5.36
CA PHE A 62 4.37 -7.61 -5.67
C PHE A 62 4.01 -6.11 -5.59
N GLY A 63 4.32 -5.48 -4.47
CA GLY A 63 4.01 -4.06 -4.30
C GLY A 63 4.77 -3.18 -5.30
N ARG A 64 6.05 -3.47 -5.55
CA ARG A 64 6.85 -2.75 -6.56
C ARG A 64 6.25 -2.86 -7.98
N ALA A 65 5.79 -4.05 -8.36
CA ALA A 65 5.18 -4.28 -9.68
C ALA A 65 3.91 -3.44 -9.84
N ILE A 66 3.01 -3.46 -8.85
CA ILE A 66 1.76 -2.70 -8.92
C ILE A 66 2.01 -1.18 -8.98
N LEU A 67 2.92 -0.66 -8.15
CA LEU A 67 3.25 0.77 -8.17
C LEU A 67 3.81 1.20 -9.52
N HIS A 68 4.68 0.37 -10.11
CA HIS A 68 5.24 0.61 -11.45
C HIS A 68 4.14 0.61 -12.52
N GLU A 69 3.25 -0.39 -12.52
CA GLU A 69 2.14 -0.49 -13.47
C GLU A 69 1.16 0.69 -13.38
N LEU A 70 0.96 1.22 -12.17
CA LEU A 70 0.08 2.37 -11.92
C LEU A 70 0.78 3.73 -12.08
N GLY A 71 2.07 3.76 -12.41
CA GLY A 71 2.84 5.00 -12.52
C GLY A 71 2.99 5.77 -11.21
N ILE A 72 2.94 5.07 -10.06
CA ILE A 72 3.03 5.69 -8.73
C ILE A 72 4.50 5.87 -8.35
N GLY A 73 4.88 7.13 -8.14
CA GLY A 73 6.23 7.52 -7.75
C GLY A 73 6.62 7.09 -6.34
N THR A 74 7.93 7.04 -6.09
CA THR A 74 8.50 6.67 -4.78
C THR A 74 8.28 7.72 -3.71
N ASP A 75 7.86 8.93 -4.06
CA ASP A 75 7.41 10.00 -3.15
C ASP A 75 6.12 9.62 -2.40
N ARG A 76 5.33 8.70 -2.99
CA ARG A 76 4.12 8.14 -2.37
C ARG A 76 4.38 6.84 -1.61
N VAL A 77 5.64 6.44 -1.41
CA VAL A 77 6.02 5.25 -0.66
C VAL A 77 6.78 5.66 0.60
N LEU A 78 6.37 5.13 1.76
CA LEU A 78 7.07 5.37 3.02
C LEU A 78 8.51 4.88 2.97
N ARG A 79 9.42 5.72 3.42
CA ARG A 79 10.86 5.46 3.53
C ARG A 79 11.26 5.42 5.00
N GLY A 80 12.38 4.78 5.31
CA GLY A 80 12.91 4.79 6.68
C GLY A 80 13.19 6.21 7.22
N THR A 81 13.38 7.20 6.34
CA THR A 81 13.52 8.63 6.70
C THR A 81 12.21 9.30 7.11
N ASP A 82 11.07 8.72 6.77
CA ASP A 82 9.74 9.27 7.06
C ASP A 82 9.25 8.84 8.45
N LEU A 83 9.91 7.85 9.06
CA LEU A 83 9.55 7.35 10.37
C LEU A 83 10.03 8.32 11.45
N LYS A 84 9.10 8.74 12.32
CA LYS A 84 9.43 9.53 13.50
C LYS A 84 10.40 8.71 14.36
N ARG A 85 11.56 9.30 14.65
CA ARG A 85 12.54 8.73 15.58
C ARG A 85 12.07 8.85 17.02
#